data_AF-A0A1D2UFD1-F1
#
_entry.id   AF-A0A1D2UFD1-F1
#
_cell.length_a   1.000
_cell.length_b   1.000
_cell.length_c   1.000
_cell.angle_alpha   90.00
_cell.angle_beta   90.00
_cell.angle_gamma   90.00
#
_symmetry.space_group_name_H-M   'P 1'
#
loop_
_entity.id
_entity.type
_entity.pdbx_description
1 polymer ?
#
loop_
_entity_poly.entity_id
_entity_poly.type
_entity_poly.pdbx_seq_one_letter_code
_entity_poly.pdbx_strand_id
1 'polypeptide(L)'
;MRLEAGRYVARLALHDEERNAAYRLRFRVFNLEMDEGLESAFANGYDKDHYDEVCDHLIVEDRASGDIVGTYRLQMGDVASRYFGYYSEQEFCFAPYEAMRNEIVELGRACIQRDHRSPEVLHLLWRGIARYALANGGRYMMGCCSLTSQDADMGWAVYESLQGWMVEPELRTVATAAFALPPVTVKMADVRAPKLLRAYLTIGAKICSEPAIDREFRTIDFLTLMDLQTLHPRMAARFLEGY
;
A
#
# COMPACT_ATOMS: atom_id res chain seq x y z
N MET A 1 -17.23 3.65 -9.83
CA MET A 1 -17.33 2.57 -8.81
C MET A 1 -17.86 3.15 -7.50
N ARG A 2 -18.91 2.58 -6.92
CA ARG A 2 -19.44 2.92 -5.59
C ARG A 2 -19.76 1.63 -4.83
N LEU A 3 -19.30 1.53 -3.59
CA LEU A 3 -19.48 0.38 -2.69
C LEU A 3 -19.96 0.88 -1.35
N GLU A 4 -20.79 0.10 -0.66
CA GLU A 4 -21.38 0.50 0.61
C GLU A 4 -21.29 -0.63 1.64
N ALA A 5 -21.07 -0.26 2.90
CA ALA A 5 -21.15 -1.15 4.05
C ALA A 5 -21.60 -0.32 5.26
N GLY A 6 -22.76 -0.64 5.84
CA GLY A 6 -23.29 0.08 6.99
C GLY A 6 -23.46 1.57 6.71
N ARG A 7 -22.72 2.44 7.41
CA ARG A 7 -22.73 3.89 7.18
C ARG A 7 -21.65 4.38 6.21
N TYR A 8 -20.76 3.51 5.77
CA TYR A 8 -19.60 3.85 4.95
C TYR A 8 -19.86 3.68 3.45
N VAL A 9 -19.25 4.56 2.65
CA VAL A 9 -19.27 4.51 1.18
C VAL A 9 -17.84 4.58 0.65
N ALA A 10 -17.43 3.60 -0.15
CA ALA A 10 -16.16 3.65 -0.88
C ALA A 10 -16.36 3.98 -2.36
N ARG A 11 -15.53 4.87 -2.88
CA ARG A 11 -15.56 5.36 -4.26
C ARG A 11 -14.24 6.02 -4.63
N LEU A 12 -14.02 6.26 -5.92
CA LEU A 12 -12.91 7.11 -6.36
C LEU A 12 -13.25 8.57 -6.04
N ALA A 13 -12.25 9.34 -5.63
CA ALA A 13 -12.33 10.79 -5.52
C ALA A 13 -12.38 11.38 -6.94
N LEU A 14 -13.39 12.19 -7.22
CA LEU A 14 -13.60 12.79 -8.54
C LEU A 14 -13.20 14.27 -8.55
N HIS A 15 -13.24 14.93 -7.39
CA HIS A 15 -13.09 16.38 -7.27
C HIS A 15 -11.94 16.74 -6.33
N ASP A 16 -11.38 17.95 -6.50
CA ASP A 16 -10.24 18.41 -5.70
C ASP A 16 -10.55 18.48 -4.19
N GLU A 17 -11.79 18.80 -3.81
CA GLU A 17 -12.21 18.83 -2.42
C GLU A 17 -12.05 17.45 -1.74
N GLU A 18 -12.36 16.38 -2.47
CA GLU A 18 -12.28 15.00 -1.98
C GLU A 18 -10.83 14.52 -1.91
N ARG A 19 -10.02 14.88 -2.90
CA ARG A 19 -8.57 14.65 -2.88
C ARG A 19 -7.91 15.39 -1.72
N ASN A 20 -8.24 16.66 -1.53
CA ASN A 20 -7.74 17.48 -0.41
C ASN A 20 -8.15 16.89 0.94
N ALA A 21 -9.39 16.39 1.08
CA ALA A 21 -9.83 15.71 2.29
C ALA A 21 -9.01 14.43 2.55
N ALA A 22 -8.69 13.65 1.52
CA ALA A 22 -7.79 12.50 1.63
C ALA A 22 -6.36 12.91 2.04
N TYR A 23 -5.80 13.99 1.49
CA TYR A 23 -4.48 14.48 1.89
C TYR A 23 -4.44 14.95 3.35
N ARG A 24 -5.51 15.60 3.84
CA ARG A 24 -5.63 15.95 5.28
C ARG A 24 -5.73 14.70 6.14
N LEU A 25 -6.50 13.70 5.70
CA LEU A 25 -6.60 12.44 6.43
C LEU A 25 -5.23 11.78 6.56
N ARG A 26 -4.48 11.68 5.46
CA ARG A 26 -3.12 11.14 5.44
C ARG A 26 -2.21 11.91 6.39
N PHE A 27 -2.22 13.25 6.33
CA PHE A 27 -1.44 14.08 7.26
C PHE A 27 -1.77 13.79 8.73
N ARG A 28 -3.06 13.71 9.08
CA ARG A 28 -3.47 13.38 10.46
C ARG A 28 -3.00 12.01 10.90
N VAL A 29 -3.00 11.01 10.01
CA VAL A 29 -2.59 9.64 10.36
C VAL A 29 -1.07 9.50 10.35
N PHE A 30 -0.41 9.81 9.24
CA PHE A 30 1.02 9.59 9.08
C PHE A 30 1.86 10.58 9.89
N ASN A 31 1.61 11.88 9.79
CA ASN A 31 2.43 12.87 10.47
C ASN A 31 2.07 13.02 11.95
N LEU A 32 0.78 13.21 12.26
CA LEU A 32 0.37 13.57 13.63
C LEU A 32 0.21 12.36 14.55
N GLU A 33 -0.19 11.20 14.03
CA GLU A 33 -0.41 10.01 14.83
C GLU A 33 0.77 9.04 14.81
N MET A 34 1.36 8.80 13.64
CA MET A 34 2.41 7.79 13.45
C MET A 34 3.83 8.37 13.49
N ASP A 35 3.98 9.67 13.25
CA ASP A 35 5.28 10.33 13.10
C ASP A 35 6.11 9.72 11.95
N GLU A 36 5.48 9.52 10.78
CA GLU A 36 6.02 8.82 9.60
C GLU A 36 5.71 9.51 8.26
N GLY A 37 5.03 10.67 8.26
CA GLY A 37 4.65 11.35 7.00
C GLY A 37 5.66 12.38 6.49
N LEU A 38 5.37 12.97 5.33
CA LEU A 38 6.23 13.97 4.69
C LEU A 38 6.46 15.20 5.57
N GLU A 39 7.71 15.63 5.76
CA GLU A 39 8.02 16.84 6.54
C GLU A 39 7.36 18.10 5.92
N SER A 40 7.29 18.15 4.59
CA SER A 40 6.62 19.23 3.84
C SER A 40 5.13 19.37 4.17
N ALA A 41 4.47 18.31 4.64
CA ALA A 41 3.05 18.32 4.97
C ALA A 41 2.72 19.27 6.14
N PHE A 42 3.68 19.56 7.02
CA PHE A 42 3.48 20.53 8.11
C PHE A 42 3.26 21.97 7.62
N ALA A 43 3.64 22.29 6.39
CA ALA A 43 3.47 23.64 5.84
C ALA A 43 2.00 24.00 5.57
N ASN A 44 1.16 23.02 5.20
CA ASN A 44 -0.23 23.25 4.78
C ASN A 44 -1.24 22.21 5.31
N GLY A 45 -0.77 21.18 6.01
CA GLY A 45 -1.59 20.08 6.54
C GLY A 45 -2.01 19.04 5.49
N TYR A 46 -1.25 18.89 4.41
CA TYR A 46 -1.50 17.91 3.34
C TYR A 46 -0.31 16.99 3.14
N ASP A 47 -0.51 15.69 3.38
CA ASP A 47 0.43 14.65 2.93
C ASP A 47 0.13 14.37 1.46
N LYS A 48 0.89 15.07 0.60
CA LYS A 48 0.77 15.05 -0.87
C LYS A 48 2.16 15.13 -1.50
N ASP A 49 2.40 14.32 -2.52
CA ASP A 49 3.56 14.36 -3.39
C ASP A 49 3.16 14.50 -4.87
N HIS A 50 4.13 14.40 -5.78
CA HIS A 50 3.92 14.56 -7.22
C HIS A 50 3.17 13.39 -7.88
N TYR A 51 3.15 12.20 -7.28
CA TYR A 51 2.36 11.07 -7.79
C TYR A 51 0.86 11.31 -7.62
N ASP A 52 0.45 12.09 -6.61
CA ASP A 52 -0.96 12.40 -6.38
C ASP A 52 -1.62 13.23 -7.51
N GLU A 53 -0.84 13.74 -8.47
CA GLU A 53 -1.36 14.42 -9.66
C GLU A 53 -1.80 13.45 -10.76
N VAL A 54 -1.27 12.23 -10.76
CA VAL A 54 -1.50 11.22 -11.82
C VAL A 54 -2.18 9.97 -11.29
N CYS A 55 -2.18 9.75 -9.98
CA CYS A 55 -2.81 8.61 -9.35
C CYS A 55 -4.30 8.81 -9.08
N ASP A 56 -5.03 7.70 -9.11
CA ASP A 56 -6.38 7.65 -8.60
C ASP A 56 -6.40 7.54 -7.07
N HIS A 57 -7.49 8.02 -6.47
CA HIS A 57 -7.66 8.01 -5.01
C HIS A 57 -8.94 7.27 -4.65
N LEU A 58 -8.80 6.08 -4.08
CA LEU A 58 -9.91 5.42 -3.42
C LEU A 58 -10.12 6.08 -2.06
N ILE A 59 -11.35 6.48 -1.77
CA ILE A 59 -11.75 7.11 -0.52
C ILE A 59 -12.91 6.35 0.10
N VAL A 60 -12.96 6.36 1.44
CA VAL A 60 -14.12 5.95 2.23
C VAL A 60 -14.69 7.17 2.92
N GLU A 61 -15.95 7.44 2.63
CA GLU A 61 -16.76 8.47 3.26
C GLU A 61 -17.61 7.85 4.37
N ASP A 62 -17.67 8.52 5.51
CA ASP A 62 -18.67 8.26 6.53
C ASP A 62 -19.92 9.11 6.29
N ARG A 63 -21.06 8.48 5.96
CA ARG A 63 -22.30 9.21 5.66
C ARG A 63 -22.88 9.96 6.86
N ALA A 64 -22.51 9.60 8.08
CA ALA A 64 -23.03 10.28 9.26
C ALA A 64 -22.46 11.70 9.40
N SER A 65 -21.17 11.89 9.11
CA SER A 65 -20.51 13.20 9.19
C SER A 65 -20.22 13.84 7.84
N GLY A 66 -20.16 13.05 6.77
CA GLY A 66 -19.68 13.46 5.44
C GLY A 66 -18.15 13.45 5.31
N ASP A 67 -17.42 13.02 6.35
CA ASP A 67 -15.96 13.05 6.34
C ASP A 67 -15.36 11.90 5.53
N ILE A 68 -14.20 12.15 4.92
CA ILE A 68 -13.33 11.10 4.38
C ILE A 68 -12.52 10.49 5.53
N VAL A 69 -12.78 9.21 5.81
CA VAL A 69 -12.27 8.47 6.97
C VAL A 69 -11.30 7.35 6.60
N GLY A 70 -11.15 7.02 5.31
CA GLY A 70 -10.17 6.04 4.83
C GLY A 70 -9.74 6.34 3.40
N THR A 71 -8.52 5.96 3.03
CA THR A 71 -8.03 6.15 1.66
C THR A 71 -6.93 5.16 1.25
N TYR A 72 -6.82 4.96 -0.06
CA TYR A 72 -5.68 4.39 -0.78
C TYR A 72 -5.36 5.24 -2.01
N ARG A 73 -4.08 5.38 -2.34
CA ARG A 73 -3.60 5.81 -3.65
C ARG A 73 -3.48 4.58 -4.57
N LEU A 74 -3.94 4.71 -5.82
CA LEU A 74 -3.96 3.64 -6.82
C LEU A 74 -3.29 4.12 -8.10
N GLN A 75 -2.39 3.32 -8.67
CA GLN A 75 -1.73 3.64 -9.93
C GLN A 75 -1.66 2.40 -10.83
N MET A 76 -2.21 2.50 -12.05
CA MET A 76 -2.05 1.47 -13.08
C MET A 76 -0.68 1.58 -13.76
N GLY A 77 -0.16 0.47 -14.27
CA GLY A 77 1.15 0.45 -14.93
C GLY A 77 1.26 1.21 -16.23
N ASP A 78 0.17 1.41 -16.94
CA ASP A 78 0.15 2.28 -18.13
C ASP A 78 0.33 3.75 -17.75
N VAL A 79 -0.24 4.19 -16.61
CA VAL A 79 0.00 5.51 -16.02
C VAL A 79 1.44 5.61 -15.54
N ALA A 80 1.95 4.63 -14.79
CA ALA A 80 3.34 4.59 -14.35
C ALA A 80 4.33 4.74 -15.53
N SER A 81 4.09 4.00 -16.62
CA SER A 81 4.93 4.05 -17.84
C SER A 81 4.97 5.42 -18.51
N ARG A 82 3.91 6.21 -18.40
CA ARG A 82 3.77 7.52 -19.08
C ARG A 82 4.30 8.69 -18.27
N TYR A 83 4.40 8.53 -16.95
CA TYR A 83 4.76 9.60 -16.03
C TYR A 83 6.04 9.26 -15.26
N PHE A 84 5.95 9.08 -13.93
CA PHE A 84 7.09 9.03 -13.03
C PHE A 84 7.55 7.61 -12.66
N GLY A 85 7.04 6.57 -13.36
CA GLY A 85 7.10 5.19 -12.88
C GLY A 85 6.13 4.96 -11.71
N TYR A 86 6.29 3.82 -11.03
CA TYR A 86 5.67 3.57 -9.72
C TYR A 86 6.44 4.28 -8.61
N TYR A 87 5.81 4.53 -7.46
CA TYR A 87 6.51 5.03 -6.28
C TYR A 87 7.57 4.04 -5.80
N SER A 88 7.19 2.76 -5.70
CA SER A 88 8.06 1.67 -5.25
C SER A 88 9.20 1.33 -6.22
N GLU A 89 9.20 1.86 -7.45
CA GLU A 89 10.35 1.79 -8.36
C GLU A 89 11.54 2.64 -7.91
N GLN A 90 11.30 3.63 -7.06
CA GLN A 90 12.39 4.39 -6.42
C GLN A 90 13.13 3.48 -5.43
N GLU A 91 12.37 2.67 -4.69
CA GLU A 91 12.86 1.80 -3.63
C GLU A 91 13.41 0.46 -4.15
N PHE A 92 12.80 -0.11 -5.20
CA PHE A 92 13.09 -1.47 -5.68
C PHE A 92 13.33 -1.52 -7.19
N CYS A 93 14.10 -2.50 -7.65
CA CYS A 93 14.30 -2.73 -9.09
C CYS A 93 13.05 -3.38 -9.73
N PHE A 94 12.44 -2.76 -10.73
CA PHE A 94 11.23 -3.30 -11.37
C PHE A 94 11.48 -4.14 -12.63
N ALA A 95 12.74 -4.38 -12.98
CA ALA A 95 13.10 -5.20 -14.15
C ALA A 95 12.34 -6.55 -14.24
N PRO A 96 12.10 -7.30 -13.13
CA PRO A 96 11.31 -8.54 -13.16
C PRO A 96 9.84 -8.37 -13.55
N TYR A 97 9.29 -7.16 -13.39
CA TYR A 97 7.86 -6.87 -13.51
C TYR A 97 7.48 -6.18 -14.82
N GLU A 98 8.45 -5.75 -15.63
CA GLU A 98 8.20 -5.00 -16.86
C GLU A 98 7.26 -5.71 -17.83
N ALA A 99 7.41 -7.03 -17.97
CA ALA A 99 6.57 -7.82 -18.88
C ALA A 99 5.09 -7.83 -18.48
N MET A 100 4.78 -7.61 -17.20
CA MET A 100 3.42 -7.60 -16.66
C MET A 100 2.97 -6.22 -16.16
N ARG A 101 3.75 -5.16 -16.41
CA ARG A 101 3.54 -3.81 -15.88
C ARG A 101 2.11 -3.32 -16.06
N ASN A 102 1.56 -3.45 -17.26
CA ASN A 102 0.21 -2.98 -17.58
C ASN A 102 -0.91 -3.73 -16.82
N GLU A 103 -0.59 -4.86 -16.20
CA GLU A 103 -1.50 -5.63 -15.35
C GLU A 103 -1.29 -5.36 -13.86
N ILE A 104 -0.35 -4.51 -13.47
CA ILE A 104 -0.05 -4.16 -12.07
C ILE A 104 -0.79 -2.88 -11.66
N VAL A 105 -1.43 -2.95 -10.50
CA VAL A 105 -1.91 -1.80 -9.74
C VAL A 105 -1.02 -1.59 -8.53
N GLU A 106 -0.31 -0.47 -8.47
CA GLU A 106 0.39 -0.05 -7.26
C GLU A 106 -0.60 0.56 -6.26
N LEU A 107 -0.44 0.18 -5.00
CA LEU A 107 -1.21 0.61 -3.84
C LEU A 107 -0.29 1.35 -2.87
N GLY A 108 -0.69 2.55 -2.43
CA GLY A 108 0.08 3.33 -1.48
C GLY A 108 -0.78 4.23 -0.59
N ARG A 109 -0.13 4.91 0.36
CA ARG A 109 -0.75 5.89 1.27
C ARG A 109 -2.03 5.38 1.95
N ALA A 110 -2.00 4.11 2.36
CA ALA A 110 -3.10 3.42 2.99
C ALA A 110 -3.31 3.93 4.42
N CYS A 111 -4.45 4.56 4.70
CA CYS A 111 -4.79 4.95 6.06
C CYS A 111 -6.29 4.94 6.35
N ILE A 112 -6.62 4.74 7.62
CA ILE A 112 -7.97 4.86 8.17
C ILE A 112 -7.87 5.71 9.43
N GLN A 113 -8.75 6.70 9.54
CA GLN A 113 -8.90 7.56 10.72
C GLN A 113 -9.09 6.69 11.96
N ARG A 114 -8.39 7.03 13.05
CA ARG A 114 -8.33 6.24 14.29
C ARG A 114 -9.68 5.69 14.76
N ASP A 115 -10.69 6.55 14.84
CA ASP A 115 -12.02 6.18 15.36
C ASP A 115 -12.87 5.34 14.39
N HIS A 116 -12.41 5.18 13.15
CA HIS A 116 -13.08 4.42 12.09
C HIS A 116 -12.31 3.13 11.72
N ARG A 117 -11.24 2.79 12.44
CA ARG A 117 -10.46 1.56 12.22
C ARG A 117 -11.28 0.33 12.58
N SER A 118 -12.00 -0.19 11.60
CA SER A 118 -12.81 -1.39 11.73
C SER A 118 -12.58 -2.35 10.58
N PRO A 119 -12.86 -3.66 10.75
CA PRO A 119 -12.87 -4.60 9.64
C PRO A 119 -13.81 -4.20 8.51
N GLU A 120 -14.90 -3.49 8.82
CA GLU A 120 -15.86 -3.00 7.82
C GLU A 120 -15.22 -2.01 6.84
N VAL A 121 -14.54 -0.97 7.35
CA VAL A 121 -13.85 0.03 6.52
C VAL A 121 -12.70 -0.60 5.74
N LEU A 122 -11.91 -1.46 6.40
CA LEU A 122 -10.78 -2.15 5.75
C LEU A 122 -11.25 -3.06 4.61
N HIS A 123 -12.28 -3.88 4.82
CA HIS A 123 -12.83 -4.72 3.76
C HIS A 123 -13.47 -3.90 2.64
N LEU A 124 -14.09 -2.76 2.96
CA LEU A 124 -14.66 -1.88 1.95
C LEU A 124 -13.58 -1.28 1.05
N LEU A 125 -12.44 -0.86 1.62
CA LEU A 125 -11.25 -0.44 0.87
C LEU A 125 -10.74 -1.58 -0.02
N TRP A 126 -10.52 -2.77 0.52
CA TRP A 126 -10.00 -3.90 -0.25
C TRP A 126 -10.93 -4.31 -1.40
N ARG A 127 -12.25 -4.32 -1.19
CA ARG A 127 -13.23 -4.53 -2.27
C ARG A 127 -13.15 -3.42 -3.31
N GLY A 128 -12.98 -2.17 -2.88
CA GLY A 128 -12.80 -1.04 -3.80
C GLY A 128 -11.55 -1.19 -4.66
N ILE A 129 -10.42 -1.55 -4.07
CA ILE A 129 -9.17 -1.81 -4.80
C ILE A 129 -9.36 -2.94 -5.80
N ALA A 130 -9.94 -4.07 -5.38
CA ALA A 130 -10.09 -5.23 -6.25
C ALA A 130 -11.02 -4.92 -7.45
N ARG A 131 -12.14 -4.22 -7.22
CA ARG A 131 -13.02 -3.76 -8.30
C ARG A 131 -12.33 -2.77 -9.22
N TYR A 132 -11.51 -1.86 -8.69
CA TYR A 132 -10.71 -0.94 -9.49
C TYR A 132 -9.72 -1.69 -10.37
N ALA A 133 -8.96 -2.64 -9.81
CA ALA A 133 -8.00 -3.43 -10.55
C ALA A 133 -8.68 -4.18 -11.71
N LEU A 134 -9.73 -4.96 -11.40
CA LEU A 134 -10.46 -5.73 -12.42
C LEU A 134 -11.07 -4.83 -13.52
N ALA A 135 -11.63 -3.67 -13.16
CA ALA A 135 -12.21 -2.74 -14.13
C ALA A 135 -11.18 -2.17 -15.11
N ASN A 136 -9.92 -2.09 -14.71
CA ASN A 136 -8.83 -1.50 -15.49
C ASN A 136 -7.87 -2.56 -16.07
N GLY A 137 -8.25 -3.85 -16.07
CA GLY A 137 -7.41 -4.94 -16.59
C GLY A 137 -6.23 -5.31 -15.69
N GLY A 138 -6.23 -4.85 -14.44
CA GLY A 138 -5.26 -5.24 -13.43
C GLY A 138 -5.47 -6.69 -12.97
N ARG A 139 -4.37 -7.44 -12.96
CA ARG A 139 -4.26 -8.79 -12.37
C ARG A 139 -3.50 -8.78 -11.06
N TYR A 140 -2.48 -7.93 -10.97
CA TYR A 140 -1.55 -7.91 -9.85
C TYR A 140 -1.77 -6.66 -9.03
N MET A 141 -1.69 -6.80 -7.71
CA MET A 141 -1.64 -5.68 -6.79
C MET A 141 -0.28 -5.65 -6.12
N MET A 142 0.37 -4.49 -6.11
CA MET A 142 1.72 -4.32 -5.60
C MET A 142 1.79 -3.11 -4.68
N GLY A 143 2.69 -3.11 -3.71
CA GLY A 143 2.93 -1.95 -2.87
C GLY A 143 3.81 -2.27 -1.67
N CYS A 144 4.36 -1.21 -1.07
CA CYS A 144 5.18 -1.32 0.13
C CYS A 144 4.30 -1.54 1.36
N CYS A 145 4.68 -2.51 2.19
CA CYS A 145 4.20 -2.60 3.55
C CYS A 145 5.33 -2.28 4.50
N SER A 146 5.10 -1.30 5.36
CA SER A 146 6.15 -0.64 6.12
C SER A 146 6.20 -1.14 7.57
N LEU A 147 7.42 -1.24 8.09
CA LEU A 147 7.73 -1.32 9.51
C LEU A 147 8.15 0.07 9.98
N THR A 148 7.49 0.61 11.01
CA THR A 148 7.86 1.85 11.71
C THR A 148 9.19 1.67 12.46
N SER A 149 10.30 1.75 11.75
CA SER A 149 11.64 1.60 12.32
C SER A 149 12.69 2.03 11.29
N GLN A 150 13.84 2.49 11.78
CA GLN A 150 15.07 2.64 11.00
C GLN A 150 16.18 1.69 11.51
N ASP A 151 15.85 0.79 12.43
CA ASP A 151 16.76 -0.22 12.94
C ASP A 151 16.90 -1.36 11.93
N ALA A 152 18.06 -1.44 11.28
CA ALA A 152 18.36 -2.45 10.27
C ALA A 152 18.25 -3.87 10.82
N ASP A 153 18.67 -4.12 12.06
CA ASP A 153 18.61 -5.44 12.68
C ASP A 153 17.16 -5.90 12.84
N MET A 154 16.28 -4.97 13.18
CA MET A 154 14.84 -5.21 13.24
C MET A 154 14.25 -5.51 11.85
N GLY A 155 14.64 -4.76 10.83
CA GLY A 155 14.22 -4.98 9.45
C GLY A 155 14.60 -6.38 8.94
N TRP A 156 15.85 -6.78 9.15
CA TRP A 156 16.34 -8.11 8.79
C TRP A 156 15.66 -9.23 9.58
N ALA A 157 15.40 -9.03 10.87
CA ALA A 157 14.69 -10.01 11.69
C ALA A 157 13.23 -10.20 11.23
N VAL A 158 12.55 -9.12 10.84
CA VAL A 158 11.22 -9.24 10.20
C VAL A 158 11.33 -10.00 8.89
N TYR A 159 12.31 -9.68 8.03
CA TYR A 159 12.52 -10.38 6.76
C TYR A 159 12.76 -11.89 6.93
N GLU A 160 13.52 -12.29 7.97
CA GLU A 160 13.72 -13.71 8.31
C GLU A 160 12.38 -14.41 8.62
N SER A 161 11.48 -13.73 9.34
CA SER A 161 10.13 -14.24 9.64
C SER A 161 9.23 -14.39 8.40
N LEU A 162 9.60 -13.75 7.29
CA LEU A 162 8.82 -13.68 6.05
C LEU A 162 9.24 -14.68 4.97
N GLN A 163 10.32 -15.45 5.18
CA GLN A 163 10.87 -16.36 4.15
C GLN A 163 9.88 -17.40 3.62
N GLY A 164 8.88 -17.79 4.41
CA GLY A 164 7.81 -18.70 3.98
C GLY A 164 6.79 -18.09 3.02
N TRP A 165 6.89 -16.79 2.74
CA TRP A 165 5.92 -16.01 1.96
C TRP A 165 6.51 -15.38 0.70
N MET A 166 7.72 -15.77 0.32
CA MET A 166 8.42 -15.18 -0.83
C MET A 166 7.71 -15.51 -2.15
N VAL A 167 7.79 -14.59 -3.09
CA VAL A 167 7.49 -14.86 -4.50
C VAL A 167 8.48 -15.88 -5.10
N GLU A 168 8.05 -16.43 -6.21
CA GLU A 168 8.80 -17.29 -7.13
C GLU A 168 10.11 -16.60 -7.55
N PRO A 169 11.22 -17.33 -7.74
CA PRO A 169 12.54 -16.76 -8.01
C PRO A 169 12.56 -15.71 -9.13
N GLU A 170 11.76 -15.89 -10.18
CA GLU A 170 11.69 -15.01 -11.35
C GLU A 170 11.05 -13.66 -11.06
N LEU A 171 10.26 -13.57 -9.98
CA LEU A 171 9.59 -12.35 -9.53
C LEU A 171 10.32 -11.70 -8.35
N ARG A 172 11.45 -12.25 -7.90
CA ARG A 172 12.23 -11.65 -6.82
C ARG A 172 12.96 -10.42 -7.31
N THR A 173 13.05 -9.42 -6.44
CA THR A 173 13.81 -8.19 -6.70
C THR A 173 14.64 -7.78 -5.48
N VAL A 174 15.38 -6.70 -5.63
CA VAL A 174 16.25 -6.08 -4.62
C VAL A 174 15.94 -4.60 -4.49
N ALA A 175 16.23 -4.04 -3.32
CA ALA A 175 16.21 -2.60 -3.13
C ALA A 175 17.24 -1.91 -4.04
N THR A 176 16.96 -0.69 -4.48
CA THR A 176 17.93 0.15 -5.18
C THR A 176 19.04 0.58 -4.22
N ALA A 177 20.18 1.04 -4.76
CA ALA A 177 21.32 1.43 -3.94
C ALA A 177 20.99 2.56 -2.93
N ALA A 178 20.07 3.47 -3.27
CA ALA A 178 19.68 4.57 -2.40
C ALA A 178 18.87 4.10 -1.17
N PHE A 179 18.14 2.99 -1.32
CA PHE A 179 17.24 2.44 -0.31
C PHE A 179 17.75 1.11 0.28
N ALA A 180 18.99 0.71 -0.02
CA ALA A 180 19.58 -0.49 0.53
C ALA A 180 19.63 -0.42 2.07
N LEU A 181 19.08 -1.45 2.73
CA LEU A 181 19.18 -1.59 4.17
C LEU A 181 20.62 -2.01 4.54
N PRO A 182 21.25 -1.35 5.54
CA PRO A 182 22.57 -1.77 6.02
C PRO A 182 22.57 -3.25 6.47
N PRO A 183 23.70 -3.97 6.35
CA PRO A 183 23.78 -5.35 6.78
C PRO A 183 23.51 -5.50 8.29
N VAL A 184 23.00 -6.66 8.68
CA VAL A 184 22.75 -7.01 10.09
C VAL A 184 24.04 -6.91 10.92
N THR A 185 23.93 -6.27 12.08
CA THR A 185 24.99 -6.19 13.08
C THR A 185 24.75 -7.15 14.24
N VAL A 186 23.48 -7.27 14.69
CA VAL A 186 23.06 -8.15 15.76
C VAL A 186 21.83 -8.93 15.32
N LYS A 187 21.87 -10.26 15.46
CA LYS A 187 20.70 -11.09 15.20
C LYS A 187 19.65 -10.88 16.30
N MET A 188 18.51 -10.29 15.95
CA MET A 188 17.35 -10.22 16.83
C MET A 188 16.49 -11.48 16.71
N ALA A 189 16.05 -12.02 17.84
CA ALA A 189 15.13 -13.15 17.87
C ALA A 189 13.67 -12.67 17.99
N ASP A 190 12.73 -13.46 17.46
CA ASP A 190 11.28 -13.32 17.67
C ASP A 190 10.63 -12.00 17.21
N VAL A 191 11.27 -11.24 16.31
CA VAL A 191 10.65 -10.05 15.70
C VAL A 191 9.62 -10.50 14.67
N ARG A 192 8.35 -10.14 14.89
CA ARG A 192 7.24 -10.51 13.99
C ARG A 192 6.92 -9.36 13.04
N ALA A 193 6.61 -9.70 11.79
CA ALA A 193 6.05 -8.77 10.83
C ALA A 193 4.85 -7.96 11.37
N PRO A 194 4.66 -6.69 10.95
CA PRO A 194 3.52 -5.87 11.36
C PRO A 194 2.16 -6.56 11.16
N LYS A 195 1.17 -6.23 12.01
CA LYS A 195 -0.18 -6.83 11.95
C LYS A 195 -0.81 -6.74 10.56
N LEU A 196 -0.65 -5.59 9.91
CA LEU A 196 -1.20 -5.33 8.59
C LEU A 196 -0.52 -6.16 7.50
N LEU A 197 0.82 -6.24 7.51
CA LEU A 197 1.57 -7.13 6.62
C LEU A 197 1.08 -8.57 6.73
N ARG A 198 0.96 -9.10 7.95
CA ARG A 198 0.44 -10.47 8.16
C ARG A 198 -0.97 -10.65 7.64
N ALA A 199 -1.81 -9.61 7.71
CA ALA A 199 -3.16 -9.66 7.15
C ALA A 199 -3.11 -9.77 5.61
N TYR A 200 -2.21 -9.04 4.94
CA TYR A 200 -1.99 -9.16 3.49
C TYR A 200 -1.48 -10.55 3.09
N LEU A 201 -0.50 -11.07 3.83
CA LEU A 201 0.02 -12.43 3.59
C LEU A 201 -1.08 -13.48 3.72
N THR A 202 -1.94 -13.36 4.74
CA THR A 202 -3.06 -14.28 4.98
C THR A 202 -4.06 -14.31 3.82
N ILE A 203 -4.23 -13.19 3.09
CA ILE A 203 -5.16 -13.11 1.95
C ILE A 203 -4.52 -13.49 0.61
N GLY A 204 -3.20 -13.75 0.57
CA GLY A 204 -2.50 -14.24 -0.62
C GLY A 204 -1.38 -13.33 -1.13
N ALA A 205 -1.06 -12.24 -0.44
CA ALA A 205 0.12 -11.45 -0.78
C ALA A 205 1.40 -12.24 -0.48
N LYS A 206 2.44 -11.95 -1.26
CA LYS A 206 3.78 -12.51 -1.15
C LYS A 206 4.83 -11.40 -1.05
N ILE A 207 6.01 -11.75 -0.56
CA ILE A 207 7.14 -10.83 -0.41
C ILE A 207 8.06 -10.92 -1.62
N CYS A 208 8.35 -9.77 -2.22
CA CYS A 208 9.11 -9.66 -3.46
C CYS A 208 10.62 -9.58 -3.25
N SER A 209 11.08 -9.05 -2.12
CA SER A 209 12.46 -8.64 -1.95
C SER A 209 12.92 -8.68 -0.50
N GLU A 210 14.22 -8.52 -0.33
CA GLU A 210 14.83 -8.00 0.89
C GLU A 210 14.25 -6.61 1.24
N PRO A 211 14.32 -6.18 2.51
CA PRO A 211 13.81 -4.89 2.94
C PRO A 211 14.57 -3.69 2.35
N ALA A 212 13.84 -2.60 2.10
CA ALA A 212 14.37 -1.28 1.78
C ALA A 212 14.26 -0.35 3.01
N ILE A 213 15.13 0.66 3.14
CA ILE A 213 15.01 1.71 4.16
C ILE A 213 14.59 3.02 3.53
N ASP A 214 13.37 3.46 3.84
CA ASP A 214 12.86 4.78 3.50
C ASP A 214 13.16 5.75 4.65
N ARG A 215 14.16 6.61 4.44
CA ARG A 215 14.60 7.59 5.45
C ARG A 215 13.68 8.81 5.53
N GLU A 216 12.92 9.08 4.47
CA GLU A 216 11.95 10.19 4.44
C GLU A 216 10.73 9.84 5.28
N PHE A 217 10.16 8.64 5.06
CA PHE A 217 9.03 8.13 5.84
C PHE A 217 9.45 7.50 7.18
N ARG A 218 10.76 7.32 7.40
CA ARG A 218 11.34 6.71 8.61
C ARG A 218 10.87 5.27 8.82
N THR A 219 10.78 4.54 7.71
CA THR A 219 10.28 3.17 7.65
C THR A 219 11.30 2.20 7.06
N ILE A 220 11.07 0.92 7.32
CA ILE A 220 11.66 -0.18 6.58
C ILE A 220 10.55 -0.86 5.79
N ASP A 221 10.72 -0.90 4.48
CA ASP A 221 9.68 -1.25 3.52
C ASP A 221 9.90 -2.64 2.93
N PHE A 222 8.80 -3.37 2.82
CA PHE A 222 8.75 -4.69 2.20
C PHE A 222 7.83 -4.61 0.98
N LEU A 223 8.39 -4.82 -0.22
CA LEU A 223 7.59 -4.89 -1.43
C LEU A 223 6.73 -6.15 -1.41
N THR A 224 5.42 -5.95 -1.58
CA THR A 224 4.45 -7.04 -1.63
C THR A 224 3.81 -7.15 -3.00
N LEU A 225 3.48 -8.37 -3.41
CA LEU A 225 2.77 -8.68 -4.65
C LEU A 225 1.63 -9.66 -4.37
N MET A 226 0.46 -9.41 -4.93
CA MET A 226 -0.68 -10.33 -4.88
C MET A 226 -1.26 -10.52 -6.27
N ASP A 227 -1.40 -11.78 -6.69
CA ASP A 227 -2.05 -12.15 -7.95
C ASP A 227 -3.53 -12.45 -7.70
N LEU A 228 -4.41 -11.61 -8.25
CA LEU A 228 -5.86 -11.73 -8.11
C LEU A 228 -6.40 -13.05 -8.69
N GLN A 229 -5.71 -13.68 -9.65
CA GLN A 229 -6.15 -14.92 -10.29
C GLN A 229 -5.83 -16.17 -9.47
N THR A 230 -4.91 -16.08 -8.51
CA THR A 230 -4.51 -17.22 -7.66
C THR A 230 -5.05 -17.12 -6.24
N LEU A 231 -5.89 -16.12 -5.97
CA LEU A 231 -6.56 -15.97 -4.68
C LEU A 231 -7.35 -17.23 -4.33
N HIS A 232 -7.21 -17.67 -3.07
CA HIS A 232 -8.02 -18.76 -2.55
C HIS A 232 -9.51 -18.42 -2.73
N PRO A 233 -10.38 -19.34 -3.20
CA PRO A 233 -11.78 -19.04 -3.54
C PRO A 233 -12.57 -18.34 -2.43
N ARG A 234 -12.33 -18.69 -1.16
CA ARG A 234 -12.94 -18.00 0.00
C ARG A 234 -12.51 -16.54 0.13
N MET A 235 -11.26 -16.22 -0.21
CA MET A 235 -10.76 -14.83 -0.19
C MET A 235 -11.27 -14.08 -1.42
N ALA A 236 -11.24 -14.72 -2.59
CA ALA A 236 -11.85 -14.19 -3.80
C ALA A 236 -13.33 -13.82 -3.57
N ALA A 237 -14.14 -14.68 -2.95
CA ALA A 237 -15.54 -14.37 -2.64
C ALA A 237 -15.69 -13.12 -1.75
N ARG A 238 -14.80 -12.92 -0.77
CA ARG A 238 -14.85 -11.75 0.13
C ARG A 238 -14.53 -10.43 -0.57
N PHE A 239 -13.72 -10.46 -1.64
CA PHE A 239 -13.20 -9.24 -2.29
C PHE A 239 -13.77 -8.99 -3.69
N LEU A 240 -14.12 -10.07 -4.39
CA LEU A 240 -14.50 -10.08 -5.81
C LEU A 240 -15.99 -10.38 -6.04
N GLU A 241 -16.79 -10.65 -5.00
CA GLU A 241 -18.24 -10.87 -5.17
C GLU A 241 -18.91 -9.69 -5.89
N GLY A 242 -19.55 -9.99 -7.03
CA GLY A 242 -20.22 -9.02 -7.89
C GLY A 242 -19.45 -8.58 -9.15
N TYR A 243 -18.38 -9.31 -9.52
CA TYR A 243 -17.72 -9.26 -10.84
C TYR A 243 -17.83 -10.60 -11.56
#